data_AF-A0A6G4V0Z6-F1
#
_entry.id   AF-A0A6G4V0Z6-F1
#
_cell.length_a   1.000
_cell.length_b   1.000
_cell.length_c   1.000
_cell.angle_alpha   90.00
_cell.angle_beta   90.00
_cell.angle_gamma   90.00
#
_symmetry.space_group_name_H-M   'P 1'
#
loop_
_entity.id
_entity.type
_entity.pdbx_description
1 polymer ?
#
loop_
_entity_poly.entity_id
_entity_poly.type
_entity_poly.pdbx_seq_one_letter_code
_entity_poly.pdbx_strand_id
1 'polypeptide(L)'
;MTKDVIALTPKMPDTWAMLAGLYAGGPDLEVSATADGAVIQLCGPGGRPLVSVEAPVLVQVPGEAARLLGDDVPVPDVPFWWTEARASTATPEAERLAGSVCGRLNTLLGGTTWPHGAATTEVVEAASTALPAPGDAQPAVDVLTESTAVVLTDRPVVALTSWLSDVLRATAESGRALQIVTPPDVRLSLPTRTSVTRVPNRWVVQDPECGYFDGLSGAVLRWQDGTFAPALTRDGKPAMAKAFTRSEPKPGGRRLIVAFRTLRPADEHLVLGRALETAWHVLTGAVPAGWGTAEPVNLPWSTRRLTDLARERAPEPTQLIAIGHPDHPTMATLRVTRTQNAVEEDITLTLGYGEDETPPLHAVEKLAEALVAEHGLATMLTSLHNANHDLTTSPRLEAPPIPVAFTLGADDIRGIGLTHA
;
A
#
# COMPACT_ATOMS: atom_id res chain seq x y z
N MET A 1 -17.30 -4.52 7.86
CA MET A 1 -16.09 -4.22 7.08
C MET A 1 -15.91 -5.33 6.08
N THR A 2 -15.31 -5.03 4.92
CA THR A 2 -14.87 -6.05 3.96
C THR A 2 -13.86 -6.93 4.67
N LYS A 3 -14.00 -8.24 4.51
CA LYS A 3 -13.15 -9.24 5.13
C LYS A 3 -12.32 -9.89 4.04
N ASP A 4 -11.04 -9.55 4.01
CA ASP A 4 -10.10 -10.17 3.09
C ASP A 4 -9.64 -11.50 3.69
N VAL A 5 -9.63 -12.55 2.88
CA VAL A 5 -9.07 -13.86 3.25
C VAL A 5 -7.94 -14.16 2.29
N ILE A 6 -6.77 -14.52 2.82
CA ILE A 6 -5.55 -14.69 2.04
C ILE A 6 -5.02 -16.10 2.24
N ALA A 7 -4.82 -16.83 1.15
CA ALA A 7 -4.11 -18.10 1.14
C ALA A 7 -2.63 -17.88 0.84
N LEU A 8 -1.76 -18.38 1.72
CA LEU A 8 -0.31 -18.39 1.56
C LEU A 8 0.12 -19.83 1.27
N THR A 9 0.39 -20.14 0.01
CA THR A 9 0.59 -21.51 -0.46
C THR A 9 2.02 -21.72 -0.99
N PRO A 10 2.67 -22.87 -0.74
CA PRO A 10 4.03 -23.13 -1.22
C PRO A 10 4.08 -23.46 -2.72
N LYS A 11 2.93 -23.72 -3.35
CA LYS A 11 2.80 -24.12 -4.76
C LYS A 11 1.90 -23.16 -5.49
N MET A 12 2.16 -22.94 -6.78
CA MET A 12 1.32 -22.08 -7.61
C MET A 12 -0.10 -22.67 -7.68
N PRO A 13 -1.14 -21.87 -7.38
CA PRO A 13 -2.50 -22.23 -7.72
C PRO A 13 -2.64 -22.29 -9.24
N ASP A 14 -2.71 -23.51 -9.78
CA ASP A 14 -3.03 -23.72 -11.18
C ASP A 14 -4.53 -23.51 -11.43
N THR A 15 -4.94 -23.54 -12.70
CA THR A 15 -6.35 -23.35 -13.07
C THR A 15 -7.29 -24.33 -12.36
N TRP A 16 -6.85 -25.56 -12.11
CA TRP A 16 -7.68 -26.57 -11.43
C TRP A 16 -7.84 -26.27 -9.94
N ALA A 17 -6.76 -25.88 -9.26
CA ALA A 17 -6.81 -25.45 -7.87
C ALA A 17 -7.71 -24.22 -7.72
N MET A 18 -7.62 -23.25 -8.64
CA MET A 18 -8.48 -22.08 -8.67
C MET A 18 -9.96 -22.46 -8.86
N LEU A 19 -10.28 -23.31 -9.85
CA LEU A 19 -11.65 -23.80 -10.06
C LEU A 19 -12.18 -24.57 -8.85
N ALA A 20 -11.37 -25.44 -8.24
CA ALA A 20 -11.75 -26.16 -7.03
C ALA A 20 -11.99 -25.24 -5.84
N GLY A 21 -11.21 -24.16 -5.71
CA GLY A 21 -11.47 -23.09 -4.75
C GLY A 21 -12.81 -22.40 -5.02
N LEU A 22 -13.09 -22.06 -6.27
CA LEU A 22 -14.31 -21.36 -6.69
C LEU A 22 -15.59 -22.20 -6.53
N TYR A 23 -15.50 -23.54 -6.51
CA TYR A 23 -16.61 -24.43 -6.13
C TYR A 23 -17.06 -24.27 -4.66
N ALA A 24 -16.43 -23.39 -3.89
CA ALA A 24 -16.87 -22.98 -2.56
C ALA A 24 -18.36 -22.59 -2.47
N GLY A 25 -18.94 -22.03 -3.53
CA GLY A 25 -20.33 -21.59 -3.55
C GLY A 25 -21.37 -22.62 -3.99
N GLY A 26 -20.94 -23.82 -4.38
CA GLY A 26 -21.81 -24.81 -5.00
C GLY A 26 -22.09 -24.54 -6.48
N PRO A 27 -22.93 -25.36 -7.13
CA PRO A 27 -23.14 -25.33 -8.58
C PRO A 27 -23.97 -24.13 -9.07
N ASP A 28 -24.65 -23.42 -8.17
CA ASP A 28 -25.59 -22.35 -8.52
C ASP A 28 -24.93 -20.97 -8.61
N LEU A 29 -23.65 -20.84 -8.23
CA LEU A 29 -22.89 -19.61 -8.41
C LEU A 29 -22.22 -19.54 -9.77
N GLU A 30 -22.26 -18.35 -10.37
CA GLU A 30 -21.58 -18.08 -11.63
C GLU A 30 -20.15 -17.61 -11.38
N VAL A 31 -19.25 -17.92 -12.31
CA VAL A 31 -17.87 -17.44 -12.30
C VAL A 31 -17.70 -16.43 -13.43
N SER A 32 -17.24 -15.22 -13.10
CA SER A 32 -16.85 -14.21 -14.09
C SER A 32 -15.37 -13.87 -13.96
N ALA A 33 -14.78 -13.38 -15.05
CA ALA A 33 -13.42 -12.87 -15.07
C ALA A 33 -13.44 -11.38 -15.44
N THR A 34 -12.68 -10.57 -14.71
CA THR A 34 -12.54 -9.12 -14.93
C THR A 34 -11.06 -8.72 -14.93
N ALA A 35 -10.75 -7.46 -15.26
CA ALA A 35 -9.40 -6.92 -15.34
C ALA A 35 -8.47 -7.79 -16.22
N ASP A 36 -8.88 -8.05 -17.46
CA ASP A 36 -8.17 -8.91 -18.42
C ASP A 36 -7.83 -10.32 -17.87
N GLY A 37 -8.65 -10.83 -16.95
CA GLY A 37 -8.49 -12.14 -16.31
C GLY A 37 -7.62 -12.12 -15.05
N ALA A 38 -7.16 -10.96 -14.59
CA ALA A 38 -6.40 -10.82 -13.35
C ALA A 38 -7.26 -10.98 -12.08
N VAL A 39 -8.59 -10.86 -12.21
CA VAL A 39 -9.52 -11.06 -11.10
C VAL A 39 -10.62 -12.02 -11.52
N ILE A 40 -10.82 -13.08 -10.73
CA ILE A 40 -11.91 -14.05 -10.90
C ILE A 40 -12.95 -13.80 -9.82
N GLN A 41 -14.23 -13.74 -10.18
CA GLN A 41 -15.30 -13.44 -9.24
C GLN A 41 -16.29 -14.59 -9.13
N LEU A 42 -16.69 -14.87 -7.90
CA LEU A 42 -17.88 -15.66 -7.61
C LEU A 42 -19.07 -14.73 -7.53
N CYS A 43 -20.03 -14.95 -8.43
CA CYS A 43 -21.21 -14.15 -8.56
C CYS A 43 -22.45 -14.90 -8.06
N GLY A 44 -23.25 -14.20 -7.26
CA GLY A 44 -24.60 -14.63 -6.92
C GLY A 44 -25.58 -14.42 -8.06
N PRO A 45 -26.84 -14.83 -7.88
CA PRO A 45 -27.91 -14.59 -8.86
C PRO A 45 -27.97 -13.14 -9.32
N GLY A 46 -28.11 -12.92 -10.63
CA GLY A 46 -28.12 -11.58 -11.23
C GLY A 46 -26.73 -10.95 -11.40
N GLY A 47 -25.66 -11.74 -11.38
CA GLY A 47 -24.30 -11.29 -11.69
C GLY A 47 -23.63 -10.46 -10.59
N ARG A 48 -24.12 -10.54 -9.35
CA ARG A 48 -23.59 -9.74 -8.23
C ARG A 48 -22.31 -10.38 -7.70
N PRO A 49 -21.16 -9.67 -7.67
CA PRO A 49 -19.93 -10.24 -7.13
C PRO A 49 -20.03 -10.41 -5.61
N LEU A 50 -19.85 -11.65 -5.14
CA LEU A 50 -19.82 -12.03 -3.73
C LEU A 50 -18.39 -12.13 -3.21
N VAL A 51 -17.49 -12.75 -3.99
CA VAL A 51 -16.07 -12.87 -3.69
C VAL A 51 -15.27 -12.54 -4.94
N SER A 52 -14.23 -11.71 -4.80
CA SER A 52 -13.25 -11.47 -5.86
C SER A 52 -11.92 -12.08 -5.46
N VAL A 53 -11.38 -12.97 -6.29
CA VAL A 53 -10.10 -13.62 -6.09
C VAL A 53 -9.08 -13.00 -7.04
N GLU A 54 -8.03 -12.40 -6.49
CA GLU A 54 -6.94 -11.81 -7.27
C GLU A 54 -5.99 -12.88 -7.80
N ALA A 55 -5.33 -12.55 -8.92
CA ALA A 55 -4.27 -13.36 -9.48
C ALA A 55 -3.20 -13.68 -8.42
N PRO A 56 -2.81 -14.96 -8.26
CA PRO A 56 -1.77 -15.34 -7.32
C PRO A 56 -0.45 -14.61 -7.59
N VAL A 57 0.13 -14.02 -6.54
CA VAL A 57 1.41 -13.30 -6.59
C VAL A 57 2.50 -14.14 -5.94
N LEU A 58 3.59 -14.39 -6.67
CA LEU A 58 4.77 -15.09 -6.13
C LEU A 58 5.61 -14.12 -5.29
N VAL A 59 5.53 -14.23 -3.97
CA VAL A 59 6.34 -13.45 -3.03
C VAL A 59 7.68 -14.14 -2.82
N GLN A 60 8.75 -13.46 -3.21
CA GLN A 60 10.13 -13.95 -3.11
C GLN A 60 10.94 -13.21 -2.04
N VAL A 61 10.34 -12.22 -1.38
CA VAL A 61 11.02 -11.31 -0.48
C VAL A 61 10.62 -11.63 0.96
N PRO A 62 11.58 -11.85 1.87
CA PRO A 62 11.27 -12.22 3.25
C PRO A 62 10.55 -11.07 3.97
N GLY A 63 9.70 -11.42 4.95
CA GLY A 63 9.06 -10.46 5.86
C GLY A 63 7.77 -9.81 5.36
N GLU A 64 7.43 -9.88 4.08
CA GLU A 64 6.25 -9.19 3.54
C GLU A 64 4.93 -9.62 4.17
N ALA A 65 4.73 -10.92 4.40
CA ALA A 65 3.50 -11.39 5.02
C ALA A 65 3.37 -10.92 6.47
N ALA A 66 4.43 -11.03 7.27
CA ALA A 66 4.43 -10.52 8.64
C ALA A 66 4.18 -8.99 8.67
N ARG A 67 4.83 -8.25 7.76
CA ARG A 67 4.66 -6.79 7.66
C ARG A 67 3.22 -6.36 7.34
N LEU A 68 2.53 -7.11 6.48
CA LEU A 68 1.18 -6.74 5.99
C LEU A 68 0.03 -7.39 6.74
N LEU A 69 0.25 -8.57 7.33
CA LEU A 69 -0.79 -9.39 7.98
C LEU A 69 -0.61 -9.50 9.50
N GLY A 70 0.53 -9.05 10.02
CA GLY A 70 0.93 -9.30 11.41
C GLY A 70 1.48 -10.71 11.62
N ASP A 71 1.82 -11.01 12.87
CA ASP A 71 2.46 -12.27 13.28
C ASP A 71 1.46 -13.40 13.59
N ASP A 72 0.17 -13.17 13.34
CA ASP A 72 -0.93 -14.04 13.78
C ASP A 72 -1.06 -15.36 12.98
N VAL A 73 -0.27 -15.52 11.91
CA VAL A 73 -0.33 -16.72 11.06
C VAL A 73 1.07 -17.21 10.73
N PRO A 74 1.35 -18.53 10.82
CA PRO A 74 2.59 -19.10 10.34
C PRO A 74 2.75 -18.82 8.84
N VAL A 75 3.81 -18.09 8.48
CA VAL A 75 4.13 -17.76 7.09
C VAL A 75 5.04 -18.85 6.53
N PRO A 76 4.78 -19.37 5.31
CA PRO A 76 5.73 -20.27 4.64
C PRO A 76 7.07 -19.58 4.36
N ASP A 77 8.15 -20.35 4.29
CA ASP A 77 9.43 -19.83 3.80
C ASP A 77 9.29 -19.30 2.37
N VAL A 78 10.01 -18.22 2.06
CA VAL A 78 10.06 -17.70 0.69
C VAL A 78 10.80 -18.68 -0.24
N PRO A 79 10.35 -18.85 -1.50
CA PRO A 79 9.21 -18.18 -2.11
C PRO A 79 7.87 -18.88 -1.83
N PHE A 80 6.79 -18.10 -1.73
CA PHE A 80 5.42 -18.61 -1.60
C PHE A 80 4.44 -17.81 -2.46
N TRP A 81 3.27 -18.37 -2.70
CA TRP A 81 2.19 -17.75 -3.46
C TRP A 81 1.17 -17.12 -2.54
N TRP A 82 0.91 -15.84 -2.78
CA TRP A 82 -0.11 -15.03 -2.13
C TRP A 82 -1.36 -15.00 -3.00
N THR A 83 -2.48 -15.49 -2.49
CA THR A 83 -3.78 -15.42 -3.20
C THR A 83 -4.81 -14.75 -2.30
N GLU A 84 -5.32 -13.62 -2.75
CA GLU A 84 -6.24 -12.77 -1.99
C GLU A 84 -7.67 -12.97 -2.48
N ALA A 85 -8.57 -13.32 -1.56
CA ALA A 85 -10.00 -13.45 -1.78
C ALA A 85 -10.73 -12.37 -0.96
N ARG A 86 -11.35 -11.42 -1.65
CA ARG A 86 -12.02 -10.27 -1.04
C ARG A 86 -13.53 -10.49 -1.00
N ALA A 87 -14.09 -10.53 0.20
CA ALA A 87 -15.51 -10.75 0.43
C ALA A 87 -16.31 -9.44 0.32
N SER A 88 -17.39 -9.45 -0.44
CA SER A 88 -18.33 -8.33 -0.50
C SER A 88 -18.94 -8.04 0.87
N THR A 89 -19.03 -6.77 1.25
CA THR A 89 -19.77 -6.34 2.46
C THR A 89 -21.28 -6.47 2.32
N ALA A 90 -21.75 -6.76 1.12
CA ALA A 90 -23.14 -6.63 0.76
C ALA A 90 -23.98 -7.90 1.05
N THR A 91 -23.34 -8.97 1.53
CA THR A 91 -23.95 -10.23 1.99
C THR A 91 -23.14 -10.83 3.14
N PRO A 92 -23.76 -11.27 4.25
CA PRO A 92 -23.06 -11.91 5.37
C PRO A 92 -22.29 -13.18 4.99
N GLU A 93 -22.74 -13.92 3.97
CA GLU A 93 -22.16 -15.20 3.56
C GLU A 93 -20.83 -15.05 2.81
N ALA A 94 -20.52 -13.86 2.28
CA ALA A 94 -19.34 -13.63 1.45
C ALA A 94 -18.02 -13.90 2.19
N GLU A 95 -17.94 -13.59 3.49
CA GLU A 95 -16.75 -13.86 4.30
C GLU A 95 -16.50 -15.37 4.41
N ARG A 96 -17.54 -16.15 4.70
CA ARG A 96 -17.46 -17.61 4.73
C ARG A 96 -17.11 -18.19 3.37
N LEU A 97 -17.63 -17.59 2.29
CA LEU A 97 -17.32 -18.01 0.93
C LEU A 97 -15.84 -17.78 0.61
N ALA A 98 -15.28 -16.62 0.95
CA ALA A 98 -13.84 -16.35 0.80
C ALA A 98 -13.00 -17.31 1.66
N GLY A 99 -13.43 -17.58 2.90
CA GLY A 99 -12.86 -18.61 3.78
C GLY A 99 -12.85 -20.02 3.15
N SER A 100 -13.92 -20.38 2.44
CA SER A 100 -14.04 -21.64 1.73
C SER A 100 -13.11 -21.72 0.50
N VAL A 101 -13.01 -20.64 -0.28
CA VAL A 101 -12.07 -20.56 -1.41
C VAL A 101 -10.64 -20.79 -0.92
N CYS A 102 -10.20 -20.01 0.07
CA CYS A 102 -8.84 -20.10 0.60
C CYS A 102 -8.57 -21.43 1.33
N GLY A 103 -9.54 -21.97 2.08
CA GLY A 103 -9.37 -23.26 2.75
C GLY A 103 -9.26 -24.43 1.78
N ARG A 104 -9.97 -24.39 0.65
CA ARG A 104 -9.82 -25.38 -0.44
C ARG A 104 -8.47 -25.27 -1.14
N LEU A 105 -8.02 -24.06 -1.44
CA LEU A 105 -6.67 -23.82 -2.00
C LEU A 105 -5.60 -24.42 -1.07
N ASN A 106 -5.69 -24.15 0.23
CA ASN A 106 -4.76 -24.70 1.22
C ASN A 106 -4.85 -26.23 1.34
N THR A 107 -6.04 -26.82 1.22
CA THR A 107 -6.21 -28.27 1.24
C THR A 107 -5.49 -28.93 0.05
N LEU A 108 -5.50 -28.29 -1.12
CA LEU A 108 -4.89 -28.83 -2.34
C LEU A 108 -3.38 -28.55 -2.43
N LEU A 109 -2.95 -27.36 -2.00
CA LEU A 109 -1.60 -26.85 -2.24
C LEU A 109 -0.72 -26.91 -0.98
N GLY A 110 -1.32 -27.13 0.19
CA GLY A 110 -0.70 -26.87 1.49
C GLY A 110 -0.66 -25.37 1.81
N GLY A 111 -0.12 -25.01 2.97
CA GLY A 111 0.06 -23.61 3.37
C GLY A 111 -0.84 -23.17 4.52
N THR A 112 -1.06 -21.86 4.62
CA THR A 112 -1.82 -21.22 5.72
C THR A 112 -2.79 -20.15 5.22
N THR A 113 -3.78 -19.81 6.04
CA THR A 113 -4.78 -18.78 5.72
C THR A 113 -4.72 -17.69 6.76
N TRP A 114 -4.79 -16.45 6.28
CA TRP A 114 -5.08 -15.29 7.10
C TRP A 114 -6.52 -14.79 6.81
N PRO A 115 -7.29 -14.35 7.83
CA PRO A 115 -6.95 -14.42 9.25
C PRO A 115 -7.00 -15.87 9.78
N HIS A 116 -6.35 -16.10 10.92
CA HIS A 116 -6.34 -17.41 11.54
C HIS A 116 -7.78 -17.90 11.82
N GLY A 117 -8.08 -19.14 11.44
CA GLY A 117 -9.41 -19.74 11.62
C GLY A 117 -10.45 -19.38 10.55
N ALA A 118 -10.13 -18.53 9.57
CA ALA A 118 -11.05 -18.23 8.46
C ALA A 118 -11.20 -19.38 7.45
N ALA A 119 -10.20 -20.26 7.36
CA ALA A 119 -10.20 -21.36 6.41
C ALA A 119 -11.31 -22.38 6.73
N THR A 120 -12.12 -22.70 5.72
CA THR A 120 -13.08 -23.80 5.75
C THR A 120 -13.07 -24.52 4.41
N THR A 121 -13.64 -25.73 4.33
CA THR A 121 -13.86 -26.45 3.07
C THR A 121 -15.36 -26.71 2.84
N GLU A 122 -16.22 -26.12 3.65
CA GLU A 122 -17.67 -26.25 3.49
C GLU A 122 -18.14 -25.60 2.19
N VAL A 123 -19.22 -26.11 1.62
CA VAL A 123 -19.93 -25.38 0.55
C VAL A 123 -20.82 -24.34 1.23
N VAL A 124 -20.73 -23.09 0.80
CA VAL A 124 -21.49 -21.97 1.37
C VAL A 124 -22.59 -21.59 0.40
N GLU A 125 -23.83 -21.89 0.76
CA GLU A 125 -25.00 -21.45 0.00
C GLU A 125 -25.21 -19.94 0.20
N ALA A 126 -25.17 -19.17 -0.89
CA ALA A 126 -25.46 -17.74 -0.86
C ALA A 126 -26.97 -17.51 -1.08
N ALA A 127 -27.63 -16.84 -0.15
CA ALA A 127 -29.06 -16.55 -0.27
C ALA A 127 -29.35 -15.57 -1.43
N SER A 128 -30.36 -15.89 -2.24
CA SER A 128 -30.77 -15.15 -3.45
C SER A 128 -31.49 -13.80 -3.18
N THR A 129 -31.48 -13.27 -1.96
CA THR A 129 -32.31 -12.11 -1.55
C THR A 129 -31.65 -10.74 -1.79
N ALA A 130 -30.51 -10.70 -2.48
CA ALA A 130 -29.80 -9.46 -2.77
C ALA A 130 -30.39 -8.68 -3.95
N LEU A 131 -30.46 -7.35 -3.84
CA LEU A 131 -30.78 -6.47 -4.97
C LEU A 131 -29.70 -6.56 -6.06
N PRO A 132 -30.05 -6.38 -7.36
CA PRO A 132 -29.09 -6.39 -8.47
C PRO A 132 -27.97 -5.36 -8.26
N ALA A 133 -26.75 -5.69 -8.71
CA ALA A 133 -25.66 -4.72 -8.74
C ALA A 133 -25.98 -3.59 -9.73
N PRO A 134 -25.68 -2.31 -9.41
CA PRO A 134 -25.74 -1.26 -10.41
C PRO A 134 -24.72 -1.55 -11.52
N GLY A 135 -25.09 -1.30 -12.78
CA GLY A 135 -24.31 -1.68 -13.97
C GLY A 135 -22.91 -1.06 -14.08
N ASP A 136 -22.62 -0.06 -13.26
CA ASP A 136 -21.32 0.63 -13.17
C ASP A 136 -20.54 0.30 -11.88
N ALA A 137 -20.97 -0.69 -11.10
CA ALA A 137 -20.25 -1.11 -9.90
C ALA A 137 -18.86 -1.60 -10.29
N GLN A 138 -17.84 -0.77 -10.07
CA GLN A 138 -16.46 -1.22 -10.08
C GLN A 138 -16.36 -2.35 -9.04
N PRO A 139 -16.08 -3.58 -9.49
CA PRO A 139 -16.10 -4.72 -8.60
C PRO A 139 -15.09 -4.47 -7.48
N ALA A 140 -15.59 -4.44 -6.24
CA ALA A 140 -14.88 -4.18 -4.99
C ALA A 140 -14.87 -2.75 -4.42
N VAL A 141 -15.60 -1.79 -5.00
CA VAL A 141 -15.98 -0.59 -4.25
C VAL A 141 -17.28 -0.87 -3.48
N ASP A 142 -17.28 -0.64 -2.18
CA ASP A 142 -18.43 -0.94 -1.30
C ASP A 142 -19.58 0.06 -1.47
N VAL A 143 -19.25 1.34 -1.63
CA VAL A 143 -20.23 2.40 -1.92
C VAL A 143 -19.70 3.28 -3.05
N LEU A 144 -20.49 3.42 -4.11
CA LEU A 144 -20.18 4.31 -5.22
C LEU A 144 -21.26 5.40 -5.32
N THR A 145 -20.84 6.65 -5.28
CA THR A 145 -21.70 7.82 -5.50
C THR A 145 -21.22 8.58 -6.74
N GLU A 146 -21.92 9.66 -7.10
CA GLU A 146 -21.47 10.54 -8.19
C GLU A 146 -20.11 11.18 -7.91
N SER A 147 -19.76 11.39 -6.63
CA SER A 147 -18.56 12.12 -6.23
C SER A 147 -17.49 11.24 -5.57
N THR A 148 -17.84 10.06 -5.06
CA THR A 148 -16.98 9.30 -4.14
C THR A 148 -17.10 7.80 -4.36
N ALA A 149 -15.96 7.11 -4.28
CA ALA A 149 -15.86 5.67 -4.09
C ALA A 149 -15.40 5.37 -2.66
N VAL A 150 -16.12 4.50 -1.96
CA VAL A 150 -15.82 4.09 -0.58
C VAL A 150 -15.37 2.64 -0.58
N VAL A 151 -14.25 2.39 0.08
CA VAL A 151 -13.69 1.06 0.33
C VAL A 151 -13.69 0.82 1.84
N LEU A 152 -14.30 -0.26 2.29
CA LEU A 152 -14.23 -0.74 3.67
C LEU A 152 -13.10 -1.78 3.74
N THR A 153 -12.25 -1.74 4.77
CA THR A 153 -11.25 -2.79 5.00
C THR A 153 -10.88 -2.85 6.48
N ASP A 154 -10.65 -4.05 6.99
CA ASP A 154 -10.21 -4.32 8.37
C ASP A 154 -8.85 -5.03 8.44
N ARG A 155 -8.07 -4.98 7.36
CA ARG A 155 -6.69 -5.49 7.38
C ARG A 155 -5.84 -4.70 8.38
N PRO A 156 -4.94 -5.36 9.14
CA PRO A 156 -4.11 -4.69 10.15
C PRO A 156 -3.21 -3.60 9.52
N VAL A 157 -2.81 -3.81 8.27
CA VAL A 157 -2.14 -2.81 7.43
C VAL A 157 -2.83 -2.72 6.07
N VAL A 158 -3.33 -1.54 5.73
CA VAL A 158 -3.84 -1.23 4.39
C VAL A 158 -2.65 -0.92 3.48
N ALA A 159 -2.33 -1.88 2.62
CA ALA A 159 -1.23 -1.83 1.69
C ALA A 159 -1.66 -1.21 0.33
N LEU A 160 -0.70 -0.67 -0.42
CA LEU A 160 -0.96 -0.16 -1.77
C LEU A 160 -0.95 -1.34 -2.75
N THR A 161 -2.02 -2.15 -2.72
CA THR A 161 -2.16 -3.31 -3.59
C THR A 161 -2.37 -2.93 -5.05
N SER A 162 -2.21 -3.89 -5.97
CA SER A 162 -2.57 -3.75 -7.38
C SER A 162 -3.99 -3.25 -7.52
N TRP A 163 -4.92 -3.88 -6.80
CA TRP A 163 -6.31 -3.47 -6.79
C TRP A 163 -6.51 -2.05 -6.25
N LEU A 164 -5.92 -1.69 -5.11
CA LEU A 164 -6.10 -0.34 -4.57
C LEU A 164 -5.54 0.72 -5.53
N SER A 165 -4.44 0.40 -6.21
CA SER A 165 -3.87 1.25 -7.27
C SER A 165 -4.80 1.39 -8.47
N ASP A 166 -5.49 0.33 -8.87
CA ASP A 166 -6.49 0.37 -9.93
C ASP A 166 -7.72 1.20 -9.52
N VAL A 167 -8.18 1.08 -8.27
CA VAL A 167 -9.25 1.93 -7.73
C VAL A 167 -8.83 3.39 -7.70
N LEU A 168 -7.60 3.70 -7.27
CA LEU A 168 -7.05 5.06 -7.30
C LEU A 168 -7.00 5.62 -8.73
N ARG A 169 -6.62 4.81 -9.72
CA ARG A 169 -6.62 5.21 -11.13
C ARG A 169 -8.03 5.49 -11.63
N ALA A 170 -8.96 4.58 -11.41
CA ALA A 170 -10.32 4.68 -11.92
C ALA A 170 -11.14 5.81 -11.24
N THR A 171 -10.88 6.07 -9.96
CA THR A 171 -11.46 7.22 -9.25
C THR A 171 -10.90 8.54 -9.80
N ALA A 172 -9.60 8.63 -10.06
CA ALA A 172 -9.00 9.79 -10.70
C ALA A 172 -9.55 10.05 -12.11
N GLU A 173 -9.65 9.02 -12.96
CA GLU A 173 -10.18 9.12 -14.33
C GLU A 173 -11.65 9.57 -14.35
N SER A 174 -12.43 9.13 -13.37
CA SER A 174 -13.84 9.49 -13.26
C SER A 174 -14.13 10.74 -12.40
N GLY A 175 -13.08 11.43 -11.93
CA GLY A 175 -13.21 12.65 -11.12
C GLY A 175 -13.80 12.42 -9.72
N ARG A 176 -13.76 11.19 -9.21
CA ARG A 176 -14.27 10.82 -7.88
C ARG A 176 -13.16 10.84 -6.82
N ALA A 177 -13.55 11.05 -5.57
CA ALA A 177 -12.70 10.84 -4.41
C ALA A 177 -12.64 9.37 -3.99
N LEU A 178 -11.48 8.87 -3.56
CA LEU A 178 -11.39 7.59 -2.86
C LEU A 178 -11.42 7.79 -1.34
N GLN A 179 -12.33 7.11 -0.65
CA GLN A 179 -12.44 7.12 0.81
C GLN A 179 -12.27 5.71 1.37
N ILE A 180 -11.17 5.48 2.07
CA ILE A 180 -10.87 4.18 2.71
C ILE A 180 -11.39 4.24 4.15
N VAL A 181 -12.36 3.40 4.49
CA VAL A 181 -12.98 3.30 5.80
C VAL A 181 -12.41 2.12 6.56
N THR A 182 -11.83 2.37 7.74
CA THR A 182 -11.18 1.33 8.56
C THR A 182 -11.61 1.41 10.03
N PRO A 183 -11.51 0.31 10.79
CA PRO A 183 -11.45 0.33 12.26
C PRO A 183 -10.25 1.14 12.79
N PRO A 184 -10.21 1.49 14.10
CA PRO A 184 -9.17 2.35 14.68
C PRO A 184 -7.82 1.66 14.94
N ASP A 185 -7.77 0.33 14.95
CA ASP A 185 -6.56 -0.49 15.10
C ASP A 185 -5.81 -0.70 13.77
N VAL A 186 -6.46 -0.40 12.66
CA VAL A 186 -5.87 -0.49 11.32
C VAL A 186 -4.85 0.62 11.08
N ARG A 187 -3.78 0.27 10.38
CA ARG A 187 -2.68 1.17 10.02
C ARG A 187 -2.53 1.26 8.51
N LEU A 188 -1.92 2.33 8.01
CA LEU A 188 -1.57 2.46 6.60
C LEU A 188 -0.09 2.14 6.38
N SER A 189 0.23 1.46 5.28
CA SER A 189 1.61 1.45 4.78
C SER A 189 2.01 2.86 4.30
N LEU A 190 3.31 3.17 4.26
CA LEU A 190 3.78 4.47 3.75
C LEU A 190 3.36 4.77 2.29
N PRO A 191 3.35 3.78 1.36
CA PRO A 191 2.86 3.99 0.00
C PRO A 191 1.37 4.36 -0.01
N THR A 192 0.54 3.62 0.74
CA THR A 192 -0.89 3.93 0.86
C THR A 192 -1.11 5.32 1.42
N ARG A 193 -0.46 5.65 2.55
CA ARG A 193 -0.53 6.97 3.19
C ARG A 193 -0.26 8.09 2.18
N THR A 194 0.80 7.95 1.39
CA THR A 194 1.21 8.95 0.39
C THR A 194 0.16 9.12 -0.70
N SER A 195 -0.46 8.01 -1.14
CA SER A 195 -1.53 8.02 -2.14
C SER A 195 -2.84 8.65 -1.63
N VAL A 196 -3.22 8.39 -0.37
CA VAL A 196 -4.46 8.93 0.22
C VAL A 196 -4.34 10.36 0.73
N THR A 197 -3.13 10.89 0.91
CA THR A 197 -2.91 12.30 1.30
C THR A 197 -3.32 13.29 0.19
N ARG A 198 -3.46 12.81 -1.06
CA ARG A 198 -3.84 13.65 -2.20
C ARG A 198 -5.33 13.96 -2.17
N VAL A 199 -5.69 15.24 -2.11
CA VAL A 199 -7.09 15.69 -2.26
C VAL A 199 -7.63 15.22 -3.61
N PRO A 200 -8.88 14.69 -3.69
CA PRO A 200 -9.90 14.63 -2.63
C PRO A 200 -9.94 13.31 -1.83
N ASN A 201 -8.89 12.48 -1.89
CA ASN A 201 -8.86 11.19 -1.18
C ASN A 201 -8.83 11.38 0.35
N ARG A 202 -9.31 10.36 1.06
CA ARG A 202 -9.34 10.37 2.53
C ARG A 202 -9.20 8.98 3.15
N TRP A 203 -8.54 8.93 4.30
CA TRP A 203 -8.63 7.82 5.24
C TRP A 203 -9.65 8.15 6.32
N VAL A 204 -10.75 7.39 6.36
CA VAL A 204 -11.86 7.52 7.29
C VAL A 204 -11.74 6.42 8.35
N VAL A 205 -11.67 6.81 9.61
CA VAL A 205 -11.58 5.87 10.74
C VAL A 205 -12.95 5.85 11.41
N GLN A 206 -13.51 4.65 11.53
CA GLN A 206 -14.74 4.40 12.27
C GLN A 206 -14.40 4.02 13.71
N ASP A 207 -14.54 4.98 14.61
CA ASP A 207 -14.29 4.81 16.04
C ASP A 207 -15.60 4.65 16.82
N PRO A 208 -15.72 3.66 17.73
CA PRO A 208 -16.93 3.44 18.52
C PRO A 208 -17.34 4.63 19.40
N GLU A 209 -16.39 5.45 19.87
CA GLU A 209 -16.64 6.58 20.78
C GLU A 209 -16.85 7.90 20.01
N CYS A 210 -16.08 8.13 18.95
CA CYS A 210 -16.01 9.40 18.23
C CYS A 210 -16.78 9.41 16.90
N GLY A 211 -17.31 8.27 16.46
CA GLY A 211 -17.92 8.12 15.14
C GLY A 211 -16.85 8.10 14.04
N TYR A 212 -17.03 8.89 12.98
CA TYR A 212 -16.08 8.91 11.87
C TYR A 212 -15.11 10.10 12.00
N PHE A 213 -13.83 9.86 11.77
CA PHE A 213 -12.83 10.92 11.68
C PHE A 213 -11.77 10.63 10.60
N ASP A 214 -11.06 11.65 10.18
CA ASP A 214 -9.97 11.55 9.22
C ASP A 214 -8.70 11.05 9.92
N GLY A 215 -8.19 9.89 9.53
CA GLY A 215 -7.06 9.24 10.20
C GLY A 215 -5.72 9.98 10.04
N LEU A 216 -5.60 10.95 9.12
CA LEU A 216 -4.38 11.74 8.93
C LEU A 216 -4.45 13.11 9.61
N SER A 217 -5.63 13.72 9.66
CA SER A 217 -5.81 15.09 10.18
C SER A 217 -6.58 15.17 11.49
N GLY A 218 -7.27 14.10 11.91
CA GLY A 218 -8.13 14.07 13.09
C GLY A 218 -9.48 14.77 12.93
N ALA A 219 -9.80 15.28 11.74
CA ALA A 219 -11.07 15.96 11.47
C ALA A 219 -12.26 15.02 11.64
N VAL A 220 -13.22 15.36 12.50
CA VAL A 220 -14.49 14.63 12.60
C VAL A 220 -15.22 14.73 11.27
N LEU A 221 -15.73 13.61 10.79
CA LEU A 221 -16.39 13.49 9.49
C LEU A 221 -17.87 13.17 9.66
N ARG A 222 -18.66 13.65 8.71
CA ARG A 222 -20.07 13.27 8.56
C ARG A 222 -20.33 12.89 7.12
N TRP A 223 -21.19 11.90 6.92
CA TRP A 223 -21.71 11.58 5.61
C TRP A 223 -22.71 12.65 5.19
N GLN A 224 -22.44 13.35 4.10
CA GLN A 224 -23.30 14.38 3.53
C GLN A 224 -23.04 14.48 2.03
N ASP A 225 -24.08 14.70 1.23
CA ASP A 225 -23.98 14.87 -0.23
C ASP A 225 -23.18 13.75 -0.94
N GLY A 226 -23.35 12.51 -0.45
CA GLY A 226 -22.70 11.34 -1.04
C GLY A 226 -21.20 11.19 -0.75
N THR A 227 -20.68 11.90 0.26
CA THR A 227 -19.26 11.83 0.65
C THR A 227 -19.06 12.03 2.15
N PHE A 228 -17.98 11.49 2.73
CA PHE A 228 -17.55 11.95 4.05
C PHE A 228 -16.93 13.34 3.93
N ALA A 229 -17.43 14.32 4.70
CA ALA A 229 -16.91 15.68 4.73
C ALA A 229 -16.62 16.14 6.17
N PRO A 230 -15.63 17.05 6.37
CA PRO A 230 -15.30 17.56 7.70
C PRO A 230 -16.48 18.29 8.35
N ALA A 231 -16.80 17.91 9.58
CA ALA A 231 -17.75 18.63 10.42
C ALA A 231 -17.11 19.92 10.92
N LEU A 232 -17.68 21.06 10.55
CA LEU A 232 -17.18 22.37 10.95
C LEU A 232 -17.77 22.80 12.30
N THR A 233 -16.95 23.43 13.13
CA THR A 233 -17.37 24.13 14.35
C THR A 233 -18.04 25.46 13.99
N ARG A 234 -18.60 26.15 14.99
CA ARG A 234 -19.21 27.49 14.80
C ARG A 234 -18.22 28.51 14.20
N ASP A 235 -16.92 28.30 14.40
CA ASP A 235 -15.85 29.16 13.89
C ASP A 235 -15.37 28.75 12.48
N GLY A 236 -16.05 27.81 11.82
CA GLY A 236 -15.70 27.32 10.48
C GLY A 236 -14.47 26.40 10.43
N LYS A 237 -13.92 25.98 11.58
CA LYS A 237 -12.77 25.05 11.65
C LYS A 237 -13.24 23.60 11.76
N PRO A 238 -12.50 22.61 11.23
CA PRO A 238 -12.82 21.21 11.45
C PRO A 238 -12.81 20.87 12.95
N ALA A 239 -13.86 20.21 13.42
CA ALA A 239 -13.89 19.64 14.77
C ALA A 239 -12.88 18.49 14.87
N MET A 240 -12.18 18.37 16.00
CA MET A 240 -11.15 17.34 16.22
C MET A 240 -11.69 16.15 17.01
N ALA A 241 -11.40 14.94 16.55
CA ALA A 241 -11.76 13.71 17.24
C ALA A 241 -10.87 13.51 18.48
N LYS A 242 -11.49 13.16 19.62
CA LYS A 242 -10.75 12.91 20.87
C LYS A 242 -9.86 11.67 20.79
N ALA A 243 -10.28 10.65 20.03
CA ALA A 243 -9.48 9.44 19.79
C ALA A 243 -8.14 9.77 19.10
N PHE A 244 -8.14 10.72 18.16
CA PHE A 244 -6.94 11.13 17.42
C PHE A 244 -5.91 11.86 18.31
N THR A 245 -6.37 12.67 19.26
CA THR A 245 -5.50 13.46 20.16
C THR A 245 -5.16 12.77 21.47
N ARG A 246 -5.68 11.56 21.70
CA ARG A 246 -5.38 10.78 22.91
C ARG A 246 -3.90 10.43 22.93
N SER A 247 -3.17 11.01 23.89
CA SER A 247 -1.77 10.71 24.10
C SER A 247 -1.62 9.29 24.63
N GLU A 248 -1.02 8.42 23.83
CA GLU A 248 -0.48 7.14 24.29
C GLU A 248 1.01 7.31 24.66
N PRO A 249 1.64 6.30 25.30
CA PRO A 249 3.08 6.32 25.52
C PRO A 249 3.81 6.65 24.22
N LYS A 250 4.90 7.42 24.31
CA LYS A 250 5.69 7.80 23.14
C LYS A 250 5.96 6.56 22.29
N PRO A 251 5.83 6.63 20.96
CA PRO A 251 6.33 5.57 20.10
C PRO A 251 7.80 5.33 20.49
N GLY A 252 8.13 4.09 20.84
CA GLY A 252 9.52 3.73 21.14
C GLY A 252 10.43 3.84 19.90
N GLY A 253 9.83 3.97 18.71
CA GLY A 253 10.56 4.04 17.46
C GLY A 253 10.99 5.46 17.04
N ARG A 254 12.02 5.49 16.19
CA ARG A 254 12.39 6.63 15.36
C ARG A 254 12.38 6.22 13.90
N ARG A 255 12.11 7.18 13.01
CA ARG A 255 12.27 7.03 11.57
C ARG A 255 13.25 8.04 11.03
N LEU A 256 14.26 7.58 10.30
CA LEU A 256 15.08 8.44 9.45
C LEU A 256 14.43 8.48 8.07
N ILE A 257 14.06 9.68 7.62
CA ILE A 257 13.45 9.91 6.31
C ILE A 257 14.46 10.68 5.46
N VAL A 258 14.86 10.11 4.33
CA VAL A 258 15.72 10.75 3.33
C VAL A 258 14.93 10.86 2.05
N ALA A 259 14.44 12.07 1.76
CA ALA A 259 13.74 12.39 0.53
C ALA A 259 14.71 13.11 -0.41
N PHE A 260 14.93 12.57 -1.61
CA PHE A 260 15.87 13.17 -2.56
C PHE A 260 15.42 12.99 -4.00
N ARG A 261 15.83 13.94 -4.83
CA ARG A 261 15.55 13.97 -6.25
C ARG A 261 16.86 13.93 -7.02
N THR A 262 16.94 13.06 -8.02
CA THR A 262 18.03 13.05 -8.99
C THR A 262 17.52 13.46 -10.36
N LEU A 263 18.37 14.11 -11.14
CA LEU A 263 18.08 14.48 -12.51
C LEU A 263 19.27 14.09 -13.38
N ARG A 264 19.08 13.16 -14.32
CA ARG A 264 20.14 12.73 -15.23
C ARG A 264 19.71 12.81 -16.69
N PRO A 265 20.64 13.07 -17.62
CA PRO A 265 20.35 13.06 -19.05
C PRO A 265 19.67 11.75 -19.46
N ALA A 266 18.70 11.85 -20.37
CA ALA A 266 17.99 10.70 -20.91
C ALA A 266 18.91 9.93 -21.88
N ASP A 267 19.78 9.09 -21.32
CA ASP A 267 20.78 8.28 -22.03
C ASP A 267 20.30 6.83 -22.22
N GLU A 268 20.74 6.17 -23.30
CA GLU A 268 20.37 4.77 -23.57
C GLU A 268 20.98 3.78 -22.56
N HIS A 269 22.11 4.14 -21.96
CA HIS A 269 22.79 3.39 -20.91
C HIS A 269 22.39 3.83 -19.49
N LEU A 270 21.46 4.78 -19.35
CA LEU A 270 20.95 5.19 -18.05
C LEU A 270 20.31 3.99 -17.34
N VAL A 271 20.87 3.62 -16.19
CA VAL A 271 20.32 2.63 -15.26
C VAL A 271 19.71 3.36 -14.07
N LEU A 272 18.43 3.11 -13.83
CA LEU A 272 17.65 3.69 -12.74
C LEU A 272 17.82 2.88 -11.45
N GLY A 273 17.41 3.45 -10.32
CA GLY A 273 17.48 2.89 -8.97
C GLY A 273 18.87 2.79 -8.38
N ARG A 274 19.93 3.13 -9.12
CA ARG A 274 21.30 3.15 -8.58
C ARG A 274 21.45 4.20 -7.48
N ALA A 275 20.77 5.35 -7.60
CA ALA A 275 20.77 6.36 -6.56
C ALA A 275 20.12 5.84 -5.26
N LEU A 276 19.00 5.11 -5.39
CA LEU A 276 18.36 4.44 -4.26
C LEU A 276 19.26 3.35 -3.66
N GLU A 277 19.90 2.52 -4.49
CA GLU A 277 20.82 1.47 -4.06
C GLU A 277 22.01 2.03 -3.27
N THR A 278 22.62 3.12 -3.76
CA THR A 278 23.69 3.85 -3.05
C THR A 278 23.19 4.40 -1.72
N ALA A 279 22.02 5.06 -1.69
CA ALA A 279 21.45 5.57 -0.45
C ALA A 279 21.16 4.47 0.58
N TRP A 280 20.62 3.35 0.11
CA TRP A 280 20.35 2.18 0.94
C TRP A 280 21.65 1.61 1.52
N HIS A 281 22.67 1.43 0.69
CA HIS A 281 23.94 0.86 1.10
C HIS A 281 24.69 1.75 2.08
N VAL A 282 24.73 3.07 1.86
CA VAL A 282 25.39 4.01 2.78
C VAL A 282 24.72 4.03 4.16
N LEU A 283 23.39 3.88 4.22
CA LEU A 283 22.63 3.98 5.48
C LEU A 283 22.48 2.64 6.22
N THR A 284 22.46 1.51 5.51
CA THR A 284 22.18 0.19 6.10
C THR A 284 23.32 -0.83 5.94
N GLY A 285 24.29 -0.56 5.04
CA GLY A 285 25.29 -1.53 4.62
C GLY A 285 24.80 -2.60 3.63
N ALA A 286 23.50 -2.61 3.30
CA ALA A 286 22.89 -3.58 2.39
C ALA A 286 22.22 -2.89 1.19
N VAL A 287 21.86 -3.68 0.17
CA VAL A 287 20.98 -3.24 -0.92
C VAL A 287 19.52 -3.56 -0.55
N PRO A 288 18.51 -2.98 -1.23
CA PRO A 288 17.12 -3.38 -1.02
C PRO A 288 16.96 -4.89 -1.24
N ALA A 289 16.08 -5.53 -0.47
CA ALA A 289 15.78 -6.96 -0.63
C ALA A 289 14.85 -7.19 -1.83
N GLY A 290 13.89 -6.28 -2.04
CA GLY A 290 12.87 -6.44 -3.07
C GLY A 290 12.32 -5.13 -3.60
N TRP A 291 11.59 -5.24 -4.71
CA TRP A 291 10.83 -4.14 -5.31
C TRP A 291 9.54 -4.61 -5.99
N GLY A 292 8.61 -3.68 -6.19
CA GLY A 292 7.36 -3.91 -6.90
C GLY A 292 6.65 -2.60 -7.24
N THR A 293 5.58 -2.68 -8.04
CA THR A 293 4.67 -1.54 -8.32
C THR A 293 3.54 -1.45 -7.30
N ALA A 294 3.38 -2.46 -6.45
CA ALA A 294 2.35 -2.61 -5.45
C ALA A 294 2.87 -3.46 -4.28
N GLU A 295 2.11 -3.51 -3.20
CA GLU A 295 2.31 -4.41 -2.06
C GLU A 295 1.38 -5.63 -2.17
N PRO A 296 1.79 -6.86 -1.77
CA PRO A 296 3.12 -7.22 -1.29
C PRO A 296 4.20 -7.10 -2.37
N VAL A 297 5.38 -6.66 -1.96
CA VAL A 297 6.54 -6.60 -2.83
C VAL A 297 7.02 -8.01 -3.16
N ASN A 298 7.02 -8.34 -4.44
CA ASN A 298 7.07 -9.73 -4.90
C ASN A 298 8.34 -10.07 -5.72
N LEU A 299 9.09 -9.07 -6.17
CA LEU A 299 10.30 -9.27 -6.98
C LEU A 299 11.57 -9.00 -6.16
N PRO A 300 12.61 -9.84 -6.29
CA PRO A 300 13.94 -9.51 -5.79
C PRO A 300 14.48 -8.23 -6.42
N TRP A 301 15.25 -7.46 -5.65
CA TRP A 301 15.83 -6.19 -6.12
C TRP A 301 16.61 -6.36 -7.43
N SER A 302 16.29 -5.54 -8.43
CA SER A 302 16.97 -5.57 -9.73
C SER A 302 16.88 -4.22 -10.43
N THR A 303 17.99 -3.49 -10.45
CA THR A 303 18.03 -2.18 -11.13
C THR A 303 17.75 -2.27 -12.63
N ARG A 304 18.17 -3.38 -13.25
CA ARG A 304 17.89 -3.68 -14.66
C ARG A 304 16.38 -3.81 -14.92
N ARG A 305 15.68 -4.67 -14.19
CA ARG A 305 14.24 -4.92 -14.44
C ARG A 305 13.39 -3.68 -14.14
N LEU A 306 13.74 -2.91 -13.12
CA LEU A 306 13.13 -1.61 -12.85
C LEU A 306 13.31 -0.65 -14.03
N THR A 307 14.50 -0.65 -14.64
CA THR A 307 14.84 0.25 -15.74
C THR A 307 14.07 -0.16 -16.99
N ASP A 308 13.99 -1.46 -17.26
CA ASP A 308 13.22 -2.01 -18.38
C ASP A 308 11.73 -1.61 -18.26
N LEU A 309 11.13 -1.76 -17.07
CA LEU A 309 9.74 -1.34 -16.81
C LEU A 309 9.54 0.17 -17.01
N ALA A 310 10.44 1.00 -16.48
CA ALA A 310 10.33 2.45 -16.62
C ALA A 310 10.50 2.91 -18.08
N ARG A 311 11.31 2.19 -18.88
CA ARG A 311 11.46 2.44 -20.32
C ARG A 311 10.23 2.02 -21.12
N GLU A 312 9.65 0.86 -20.82
CA GLU A 312 8.42 0.38 -21.45
C GLU A 312 7.25 1.34 -21.23
N ARG A 313 7.17 1.91 -20.03
CA ARG A 313 6.14 2.88 -19.65
C ARG A 313 6.43 4.32 -20.09
N ALA A 314 7.57 4.62 -20.72
CA ALA A 314 7.87 6.01 -21.06
C ALA A 314 6.97 6.49 -22.22
N PRO A 315 6.36 7.70 -22.15
CA PRO A 315 6.64 8.80 -21.23
C PRO A 315 5.81 8.81 -19.93
N GLU A 316 4.89 7.88 -19.73
CA GLU A 316 4.12 7.79 -18.49
C GLU A 316 5.02 7.58 -17.26
N PRO A 317 4.70 8.20 -16.11
CA PRO A 317 5.49 8.02 -14.90
C PRO A 317 5.37 6.59 -14.37
N THR A 318 6.44 6.11 -13.75
CA THR A 318 6.49 4.79 -13.11
C THR A 318 6.67 4.99 -11.60
N GLN A 319 5.79 4.39 -10.81
CA GLN A 319 5.84 4.42 -9.35
C GLN A 319 6.20 3.03 -8.81
N LEU A 320 7.16 2.99 -7.90
CA LEU A 320 7.78 1.77 -7.39
C LEU A 320 7.91 1.85 -5.88
N ILE A 321 7.92 0.67 -5.28
CA ILE A 321 8.13 0.42 -3.86
C ILE A 321 9.34 -0.49 -3.76
N ALA A 322 10.25 -0.20 -2.82
CA ALA A 322 11.37 -1.05 -2.48
C ALA A 322 11.35 -1.35 -0.97
N ILE A 323 11.75 -2.54 -0.58
CA ILE A 323 11.76 -3.00 0.82
C ILE A 323 13.10 -3.62 1.19
N GLY A 324 13.41 -3.54 2.48
CA GLY A 324 14.59 -4.15 3.10
C GLY A 324 14.32 -5.54 3.65
N HIS A 325 15.33 -6.10 4.32
CA HIS A 325 15.18 -7.32 5.09
C HIS A 325 14.36 -7.06 6.37
N PRO A 326 13.56 -8.02 6.87
CA PRO A 326 12.78 -7.84 8.11
C PRO A 326 13.63 -7.44 9.33
N ASP A 327 14.90 -7.83 9.39
CA ASP A 327 15.80 -7.49 10.51
C ASP A 327 16.05 -5.99 10.67
N HIS A 328 15.87 -5.21 9.60
CA HIS A 328 16.04 -3.76 9.64
C HIS A 328 14.93 -3.10 8.81
N PRO A 329 13.79 -2.72 9.43
CA PRO A 329 12.65 -2.14 8.73
C PRO A 329 13.07 -0.96 7.87
N THR A 330 13.03 -1.14 6.55
CA THR A 330 13.42 -0.11 5.60
C THR A 330 12.55 -0.22 4.35
N MET A 331 12.06 0.93 3.88
CA MET A 331 11.18 1.00 2.74
C MET A 331 11.48 2.27 1.95
N ALA A 332 11.37 2.21 0.63
CA ALA A 332 11.40 3.40 -0.20
C ALA A 332 10.26 3.42 -1.20
N THR A 333 9.82 4.62 -1.54
CA THR A 333 9.05 4.88 -2.76
C THR A 333 9.93 5.59 -3.76
N LEU A 334 9.88 5.15 -5.02
CA LEU A 334 10.61 5.74 -6.14
C LEU A 334 9.60 6.09 -7.22
N ARG A 335 9.60 7.34 -7.68
CA ARG A 335 8.85 7.78 -8.85
C ARG A 335 9.81 8.20 -9.94
N VAL A 336 9.73 7.54 -11.09
CA VAL A 336 10.49 7.87 -12.29
C VAL A 336 9.62 8.69 -13.22
N THR A 337 10.11 9.85 -13.64
CA THR A 337 9.43 10.73 -14.61
C THR A 337 10.37 11.10 -15.74
N ARG A 338 9.94 10.92 -16.99
CA ARG A 338 10.68 11.40 -18.15
C ARG A 338 10.28 12.83 -18.46
N THR A 339 11.24 13.74 -18.44
CA THR A 339 11.11 15.12 -18.94
C THR A 339 11.62 15.19 -20.39
N GLN A 340 11.57 16.38 -21.01
CA GLN A 340 12.03 16.56 -22.39
C GLN A 340 13.51 16.15 -22.58
N ASN A 341 14.39 16.46 -21.61
CA ASN A 341 15.84 16.28 -21.76
C ASN A 341 16.47 15.39 -20.68
N ALA A 342 15.71 14.99 -19.67
CA ALA A 342 16.23 14.27 -18.51
C ALA A 342 15.23 13.25 -17.96
N VAL A 343 15.75 12.29 -17.24
CA VAL A 343 14.97 11.37 -16.40
C VAL A 343 15.18 11.77 -14.96
N GLU A 344 14.07 11.93 -14.26
CA GLU A 344 14.02 12.28 -12.85
C GLU A 344 13.67 11.05 -12.02
N GLU A 345 14.41 10.85 -10.92
CA GLU A 345 14.05 9.90 -9.87
C GLU A 345 13.72 10.70 -8.61
N ASP A 346 12.46 10.68 -8.19
CA ASP A 346 11.99 11.24 -6.93
C ASP A 346 11.84 10.10 -5.91
N ILE A 347 12.68 10.12 -4.88
CA ILE A 347 12.89 9.01 -3.95
C ILE A 347 12.59 9.47 -2.53
N THR A 348 11.80 8.68 -1.80
CA THR A 348 11.66 8.82 -0.35
C THR A 348 12.04 7.50 0.29
N LEU A 349 13.20 7.47 0.96
CA LEU A 349 13.72 6.33 1.72
C LEU A 349 13.41 6.54 3.21
N THR A 350 12.80 5.55 3.86
CA THR A 350 12.47 5.58 5.29
C THR A 350 13.05 4.36 5.98
N LEU A 351 13.81 4.61 7.04
CA LEU A 351 14.42 3.58 7.89
C LEU A 351 13.85 3.66 9.29
N GLY A 352 13.41 2.53 9.84
CA GLY A 352 12.90 2.41 11.19
C GLY A 352 14.00 2.00 12.16
N TYR A 353 13.99 2.60 13.35
CA TYR A 353 14.91 2.30 14.45
C TYR A 353 14.12 2.10 15.73
N GLY A 354 14.41 1.04 16.47
CA GLY A 354 13.88 0.82 17.82
C GLY A 354 14.40 1.82 18.86
N GLU A 355 13.97 1.66 20.11
CA GLU A 355 14.37 2.55 21.23
C GLU A 355 15.89 2.56 21.44
N ASP A 356 16.50 1.38 21.35
CA ASP A 356 17.93 1.17 21.61
C ASP A 356 18.81 1.42 20.37
N GLU A 357 18.22 1.64 19.21
CA GLU A 357 18.93 1.79 17.94
C GLU A 357 19.12 3.26 17.58
N THR A 358 20.36 3.66 17.24
CA THR A 358 20.67 5.06 16.93
C THR A 358 20.68 5.30 15.41
N PRO A 359 19.85 6.21 14.88
CA PRO A 359 19.88 6.58 13.47
C PRO A 359 21.27 7.11 13.04
N PRO A 360 21.82 6.70 11.89
CA PRO A 360 23.17 7.03 11.45
C PRO A 360 23.25 8.43 10.83
N LEU A 361 22.96 9.47 11.61
CA LEU A 361 22.97 10.86 11.12
C LEU A 361 24.36 11.31 10.62
N HIS A 362 25.42 10.69 11.12
CA HIS A 362 26.80 10.93 10.67
C HIS A 362 27.07 10.45 9.23
N ALA A 363 26.23 9.58 8.67
CA ALA A 363 26.37 9.07 7.30
C ALA A 363 25.71 9.98 6.26
N VAL A 364 24.92 10.97 6.69
CA VAL A 364 24.13 11.85 5.80
C VAL A 364 25.03 12.70 4.90
N GLU A 365 26.15 13.21 5.43
CA GLU A 365 27.10 14.00 4.63
C GLU A 365 27.76 13.14 3.54
N LYS A 366 28.23 11.94 3.89
CA LYS A 366 28.79 10.98 2.92
C LYS A 366 27.77 10.56 1.86
N LEU A 367 26.51 10.41 2.26
CA LEU A 367 25.42 10.14 1.33
C LEU A 367 25.24 11.28 0.33
N ALA A 368 25.20 12.52 0.81
CA ALA A 368 25.10 13.70 -0.04
C ALA A 368 26.24 13.73 -1.08
N GLU A 369 27.49 13.52 -0.64
CA GLU A 369 28.66 13.49 -1.50
C GLU A 369 28.53 12.43 -2.61
N ALA A 370 28.14 11.20 -2.26
CA ALA A 370 27.97 10.12 -3.23
C ALA A 370 26.86 10.42 -4.24
N LEU A 371 25.71 10.94 -3.79
CA LEU A 371 24.59 11.29 -4.67
C LEU A 371 24.93 12.43 -5.62
N VAL A 372 25.68 13.44 -5.17
CA VAL A 372 26.15 14.53 -6.02
C VAL A 372 27.16 14.03 -7.05
N ALA A 373 28.13 13.23 -6.62
CA ALA A 373 29.22 12.77 -7.49
C ALA A 373 28.76 11.80 -8.58
N GLU A 374 27.83 10.90 -8.28
CA GLU A 374 27.52 9.75 -9.15
C GLU A 374 26.10 9.79 -9.73
N HIS A 375 25.18 10.49 -9.08
CA HIS A 375 23.76 10.35 -9.34
C HIS A 375 23.04 11.61 -9.80
N GLY A 376 23.74 12.75 -9.91
CA GLY A 376 23.11 14.00 -10.36
C GLY A 376 22.03 14.47 -9.37
N LEU A 377 22.39 14.48 -8.08
CA LEU A 377 21.51 14.98 -7.03
C LEU A 377 21.05 16.42 -7.34
N ALA A 378 19.73 16.64 -7.32
CA ALA A 378 19.13 17.96 -7.39
C ALA A 378 18.83 18.50 -5.98
N THR A 379 18.10 17.74 -5.17
CA THR A 379 17.79 18.12 -3.78
C THR A 379 17.78 16.88 -2.88
N MET A 380 18.14 17.06 -1.61
CA MET A 380 17.96 16.05 -0.56
C MET A 380 17.52 16.72 0.74
N LEU A 381 16.46 16.19 1.35
CA LEU A 381 16.00 16.54 2.69
C LEU A 381 16.10 15.31 3.59
N THR A 382 16.86 15.44 4.66
CA THR A 382 16.92 14.43 5.73
C THR A 382 16.14 14.92 6.93
N SER A 383 15.20 14.11 7.40
CA SER A 383 14.36 14.39 8.57
C SER A 383 14.36 13.23 9.55
N LEU A 384 14.20 13.54 10.84
CA LEU A 384 14.01 12.56 11.91
C LEU A 384 12.59 12.66 12.45
N HIS A 385 11.90 11.54 12.57
CA HIS A 385 10.51 11.48 12.99
C HIS A 385 10.33 10.50 14.16
N ASN A 386 9.67 10.94 15.23
CA ASN A 386 9.31 10.07 16.36
C ASN A 386 8.01 9.33 16.04
N ALA A 387 8.12 8.13 15.48
CA ALA A 387 7.01 7.32 14.99
C ALA A 387 7.39 5.83 15.01
N ASN A 388 6.41 4.93 14.80
CA ASN A 388 6.64 3.49 14.90
C ASN A 388 7.78 3.00 14.00
N HIS A 389 8.67 2.17 14.52
CA HIS A 389 9.82 1.67 13.74
C HIS A 389 9.38 0.71 12.59
N ASP A 390 8.18 0.13 12.68
CA ASP A 390 7.60 -0.78 11.68
C ASP A 390 7.17 -0.11 10.36
N LEU A 391 7.41 1.19 10.21
CA LEU A 391 7.09 1.97 9.01
C LEU A 391 5.59 2.04 8.67
N THR A 392 4.69 1.89 9.65
CA THR A 392 3.24 2.04 9.44
C THR A 392 2.68 3.32 10.05
N THR A 393 1.65 3.92 9.47
CA THR A 393 0.99 5.10 10.03
C THR A 393 -0.28 4.71 10.75
N SER A 394 -0.37 5.10 12.02
CA SER A 394 -1.56 4.88 12.86
C SER A 394 -2.50 6.09 12.77
N PRO A 395 -3.81 5.94 13.05
CA PRO A 395 -4.78 7.03 12.95
C PRO A 395 -4.74 7.95 14.19
N ARG A 396 -3.55 8.46 14.49
CA ARG A 396 -3.25 9.22 15.72
C ARG A 396 -2.36 10.41 15.40
N LEU A 397 -2.41 11.41 16.29
CA LEU A 397 -1.56 12.58 16.17
C LEU A 397 -0.09 12.21 16.39
N GLU A 398 0.68 12.20 15.30
CA GLU A 398 2.14 12.11 15.32
C GLU A 398 2.73 13.52 15.20
N ALA A 399 3.81 13.79 15.94
CA ALA A 399 4.54 15.05 15.80
C ALA A 399 5.21 15.10 14.42
N PRO A 400 5.24 16.24 13.71
CA PRO A 400 5.83 16.29 12.38
C PRO A 400 7.33 15.92 12.40
N PRO A 401 7.87 15.35 11.31
CA PRO A 401 9.31 15.12 11.17
C PRO A 401 10.11 16.41 11.38
N ILE A 402 11.22 16.30 12.10
CA ILE A 402 12.15 17.40 12.36
C ILE A 402 13.24 17.37 11.28
N PRO A 403 13.38 18.42 10.45
CA PRO A 403 14.47 18.51 9.48
C PRO A 403 15.83 18.48 10.18
N VAL A 404 16.74 17.64 9.69
CA VAL A 404 18.12 17.51 10.17
C VAL A 404 19.08 18.20 9.23
N ALA A 405 18.94 17.98 7.92
CA ALA A 405 19.81 18.54 6.90
C ALA A 405 19.06 18.72 5.58
N PHE A 406 19.45 19.74 4.81
CA PHE A 406 19.00 19.97 3.45
C PHE A 406 20.22 20.19 2.55
N THR A 407 20.27 19.49 1.43
CA THR A 407 21.38 19.53 0.47
C THR A 407 20.85 19.94 -0.89
N LEU A 408 21.55 20.88 -1.52
CA LEU A 408 21.30 21.32 -2.90
C LEU A 408 22.35 20.74 -3.84
N GLY A 409 21.90 20.37 -5.04
CA GLY A 409 22.73 19.89 -6.13
C GLY A 409 23.62 20.96 -6.74
N ALA A 410 24.66 20.52 -7.44
CA ALA A 410 25.65 21.42 -8.05
C ALA A 410 25.07 22.34 -9.14
N ASP A 411 24.01 21.92 -9.84
CA ASP A 411 23.35 22.75 -10.85
C ASP A 411 22.52 23.87 -10.21
N ASP A 412 21.79 23.57 -9.13
CA ASP A 412 21.00 24.55 -8.39
C ASP A 412 21.90 25.59 -7.70
N ILE A 413 23.00 25.16 -7.08
CA ILE A 413 24.01 26.05 -6.50
C ILE A 413 24.61 26.97 -7.57
N ARG A 414 24.83 26.47 -8.80
CA ARG A 414 25.30 27.30 -9.92
C ARG A 414 24.26 28.34 -10.35
N GLY A 415 22.97 28.02 -10.25
CA GLY A 415 21.87 28.92 -10.58
C GLY A 415 21.65 30.05 -9.56
N ILE A 416 21.72 29.75 -8.26
CA ILE A 416 21.47 30.73 -7.18
C ILE A 416 22.75 31.43 -6.69
N GLY A 417 23.91 30.83 -6.93
CA GLY A 417 25.23 31.28 -6.47
C GLY A 417 25.51 30.88 -5.01
N LEU A 418 26.79 30.63 -4.69
CA LEU A 418 27.24 30.19 -3.34
C LEU A 418 26.84 31.13 -2.20
N THR A 419 26.58 32.41 -2.48
CA THR A 419 26.19 33.40 -1.47
C THR A 419 24.73 33.23 -1.03
N HIS A 420 23.90 32.53 -1.81
CA HIS A 420 22.48 32.30 -1.56
C HIS A 420 22.14 30.81 -1.34
N ALA A 421 23.14 29.94 -1.42
CA ALA A 421 23.07 28.53 -1.04
C ALA A 421 23.37 28.41 0.46
#